data_AF-R4UWW5-F1
#
_entry.id   AF-R4UWW5-F1
#
_cell.length_a   1.000
_cell.length_b   1.000
_cell.length_c   1.000
_cell.angle_alpha   90.00
_cell.angle_beta   90.00
_cell.angle_gamma   90.00
#
_symmetry.space_group_name_H-M   'P 1'
#
loop_
_entity.id
_entity.type
_entity.pdbx_description
1 polymer ?
#
loop_
_entity_poly.entity_id
_entity_poly.type
_entity_poly.pdbx_seq_one_letter_code
_entity_poly.pdbx_strand_id
1 'polypeptide(L)'
;MAGQLGRCGGYFKGHFGYICSPAVSGVQFRTNSTQPTKSKFGPLHDDDRISTNLYGRHDWRLKGALKRGDWYKTKEILLKGSDWIINEIKASGLRGRGGAGFPSGLKWSFMNKPSDGRPKYLVVNADEGEPGTCKDREIMRHDPHKLVEGCLVAGRSMGAQAAYIYIRGEFYNEASNMQVAISEAYQAGLIGRNACGSGYDFDVFMHRGAGAYICGEETALIESIEGKQGKPRLKPPFPADVGVFGCPTTVANVETVSVAPTICRRGGSWFVSFGRPRNSGTKLFNISGHVVNPCTVEE
;
A
#
# COMPACT_ATOMS: atom_id res chain seq x y z
N MET A 1 -54.79 30.75 20.17
CA MET A 1 -56.21 30.99 19.87
C MET A 1 -56.74 29.81 19.07
N ALA A 2 -57.90 29.26 19.49
CA ALA A 2 -58.68 28.13 18.96
C ALA A 2 -57.95 26.76 18.95
N GLY A 3 -58.33 25.70 19.69
CA GLY A 3 -59.66 25.12 19.99
C GLY A 3 -59.83 23.88 19.07
N GLN A 4 -60.22 22.65 19.43
CA GLN A 4 -61.04 22.01 20.48
C GLN A 4 -60.73 20.48 20.44
N LEU A 5 -60.60 19.77 21.58
CA LEU A 5 -61.59 18.85 22.23
C LEU A 5 -62.09 17.69 21.33
N GLY A 6 -62.16 16.41 21.74
CA GLY A 6 -62.15 15.80 23.08
C GLY A 6 -62.12 14.26 23.07
N ARG A 7 -62.22 13.70 24.29
CA ARG A 7 -62.04 12.30 24.74
C ARG A 7 -63.27 11.38 24.58
N CYS A 8 -63.00 10.08 24.77
CA CYS A 8 -63.77 8.96 25.39
C CYS A 8 -63.80 7.76 24.42
N GLY A 9 -63.50 6.49 24.76
CA GLY A 9 -63.49 5.74 26.02
C GLY A 9 -64.28 4.45 25.77
N GLY A 10 -63.73 3.25 25.98
CA GLY A 10 -64.51 2.00 25.87
C GLY A 10 -63.70 0.70 25.72
N TYR A 11 -63.80 -0.14 26.74
CA TYR A 11 -63.25 -1.49 26.90
C TYR A 11 -63.80 -2.52 25.88
N PHE A 12 -62.98 -3.52 25.50
CA PHE A 12 -63.42 -4.93 25.37
C PHE A 12 -62.26 -5.90 25.64
N LYS A 13 -62.52 -6.89 26.51
CA LYS A 13 -61.63 -7.99 26.91
C LYS A 13 -61.62 -9.11 25.85
N GLY A 14 -60.47 -9.75 25.66
CA GLY A 14 -60.36 -11.03 24.97
C GLY A 14 -59.16 -11.82 25.49
N HIS A 15 -59.43 -12.94 26.19
CA HIS A 15 -58.45 -13.92 26.65
C HIS A 15 -57.66 -14.54 25.49
N PHE A 16 -56.35 -14.69 25.65
CA PHE A 16 -55.64 -15.84 25.07
C PHE A 16 -54.53 -16.30 26.04
N GLY A 17 -54.63 -17.58 26.41
CA GLY A 17 -53.82 -18.24 27.40
C GLY A 17 -52.42 -18.60 26.90
N TYR A 18 -51.55 -18.78 27.89
CA TYR A 18 -50.20 -19.33 27.79
C TYR A 18 -50.21 -20.75 27.21
N ILE A 19 -49.39 -20.98 26.18
CA ILE A 19 -48.86 -22.32 25.86
C ILE A 19 -47.35 -22.16 25.67
N CYS A 20 -46.59 -22.62 26.68
CA CYS A 20 -45.16 -22.87 26.57
C CYS A 20 -44.92 -23.99 25.54
N SER A 21 -43.99 -23.78 24.62
CA SER A 21 -43.34 -24.86 23.85
C SER A 21 -41.82 -24.77 24.03
N PRO A 22 -41.11 -25.91 24.02
CA PRO A 22 -39.81 -26.03 24.65
C PRO A 22 -38.67 -25.49 23.78
N ALA A 23 -37.60 -25.13 24.48
CA ALA A 23 -36.36 -24.55 23.99
C ALA A 23 -35.84 -25.14 22.66
N VAL A 24 -35.72 -24.28 21.66
CA VAL A 24 -34.75 -24.48 20.57
C VAL A 24 -33.41 -23.98 21.11
N SER A 25 -32.51 -24.92 21.35
CA SER A 25 -31.13 -24.68 21.76
C SER A 25 -30.46 -23.69 20.82
N GLY A 26 -30.14 -22.51 21.35
CA GLY A 26 -29.34 -21.51 20.65
C GLY A 26 -27.98 -22.11 20.30
N VAL A 27 -27.67 -22.20 19.01
CA VAL A 27 -26.31 -22.45 18.55
C VAL A 27 -25.48 -21.22 18.94
N GLN A 28 -24.80 -21.31 20.08
CA GLN A 28 -23.74 -20.37 20.43
C GLN A 28 -22.65 -20.51 19.36
N PHE A 29 -22.55 -19.54 18.47
CA PHE A 29 -21.32 -19.30 17.73
C PHE A 29 -20.24 -18.99 18.77
N ARG A 30 -19.48 -20.01 19.17
CA ARG A 30 -18.20 -19.82 19.84
C ARG A 30 -17.30 -19.12 18.83
N THR A 31 -17.26 -17.80 18.90
CA THR A 31 -16.09 -17.06 18.44
C THR A 31 -14.94 -17.53 19.31
N ASN A 32 -14.17 -18.51 18.82
CA ASN A 32 -12.83 -18.75 19.33
C ASN A 32 -12.02 -17.48 19.06
N SER A 33 -12.18 -16.49 19.94
CA SER A 33 -11.25 -15.38 20.06
C SER A 33 -10.01 -15.99 20.69
N THR A 34 -9.12 -16.50 19.84
CA THR A 34 -7.75 -16.79 20.24
C THR A 34 -7.21 -15.50 20.85
N GLN A 35 -6.99 -15.51 22.17
CA GLN A 35 -6.35 -14.38 22.82
C GLN A 35 -5.01 -14.11 22.11
N PRO A 36 -4.65 -12.83 21.87
CA PRO A 36 -3.38 -12.52 21.25
C PRO A 36 -2.24 -13.08 22.12
N THR A 37 -1.41 -13.94 21.52
CA THR A 37 -0.34 -14.70 22.19
C THR A 37 0.80 -13.83 22.73
N LYS A 38 0.83 -12.53 22.41
CA LYS A 38 1.78 -11.54 22.93
C LYS A 38 1.04 -10.26 23.31
N SER A 39 1.33 -9.74 24.50
CA SER A 39 0.80 -8.45 25.00
C SER A 39 1.77 -7.28 24.79
N LYS A 40 3.08 -7.57 24.62
CA LYS A 40 4.14 -6.59 24.37
C LYS A 40 4.68 -6.74 22.94
N PHE A 41 4.95 -5.61 22.29
CA PHE A 41 5.52 -5.48 20.95
C PHE A 41 6.63 -4.43 20.99
N GLY A 42 7.62 -4.56 20.11
CA GLY A 42 8.86 -3.79 20.17
C GLY A 42 9.77 -4.18 21.35
N PRO A 43 10.97 -3.61 21.44
CA PRO A 43 11.57 -2.72 20.44
C PRO A 43 12.00 -3.48 19.17
N LEU A 44 11.96 -2.81 18.02
CA LEU A 44 12.46 -3.31 16.74
C LEU A 44 14.00 -3.21 16.71
N HIS A 45 14.67 -4.32 16.40
CA HIS A 45 16.12 -4.33 16.23
C HIS A 45 16.52 -3.60 14.94
N ASP A 46 17.69 -2.95 14.92
CA ASP A 46 18.14 -2.19 13.75
C ASP A 46 18.29 -3.08 12.50
N ASP A 47 18.74 -4.32 12.68
CA ASP A 47 18.82 -5.31 11.59
C ASP A 47 17.45 -5.75 11.05
N ASP A 48 16.36 -5.49 11.78
CA ASP A 48 14.99 -5.77 11.34
C ASP A 48 14.34 -4.58 10.62
N ARG A 49 14.98 -3.41 10.61
CA ARG A 49 14.50 -2.23 9.88
C ARG A 49 14.62 -2.43 8.37
N ILE A 50 13.58 -2.10 7.64
CA ILE A 50 13.58 -2.15 6.18
C ILE A 50 14.15 -0.85 5.59
N SER A 51 13.84 0.28 6.21
CA SER A 51 14.26 1.63 5.76
C SER A 51 15.58 2.01 6.45
N THR A 52 16.66 1.35 6.07
CA THR A 52 17.96 1.42 6.77
C THR A 52 18.69 2.76 6.61
N ASN A 53 18.39 3.56 5.60
CA ASN A 53 18.93 4.91 5.45
C ASN A 53 17.85 5.99 5.63
N LEU A 54 16.82 5.73 6.44
CA LEU A 54 15.70 6.64 6.66
C LEU A 54 16.13 8.08 7.01
N TYR A 55 17.26 8.25 7.68
CA TYR A 55 17.78 9.55 8.11
C TYR A 55 18.83 10.17 7.16
N GLY A 56 19.11 9.57 6.00
CA GLY A 56 20.07 10.11 5.02
C GLY A 56 21.52 10.16 5.51
N ARG A 57 21.90 9.30 6.46
CA ARG A 57 23.25 9.23 7.04
C ARG A 57 24.26 8.53 6.12
N HIS A 58 23.75 7.76 5.17
CA HIS A 58 24.51 7.04 4.16
C HIS A 58 24.15 7.54 2.75
N ASP A 59 24.98 7.18 1.77
CA ASP A 59 24.76 7.51 0.37
C ASP A 59 23.42 6.95 -0.14
N TRP A 60 22.52 7.81 -0.60
CA TRP A 60 21.21 7.42 -1.12
C TRP A 60 21.26 6.92 -2.57
N ARG A 61 22.38 7.13 -3.28
CA ARG A 61 22.59 6.69 -4.67
C ARG A 61 22.82 5.19 -4.76
N LEU A 62 22.89 4.68 -5.99
CA LEU A 62 22.97 3.25 -6.29
C LEU A 62 24.12 2.55 -5.54
N LYS A 63 25.30 3.16 -5.49
CA LYS A 63 26.47 2.58 -4.80
C LYS A 63 26.20 2.36 -3.31
N GLY A 64 25.53 3.29 -2.65
CA GLY A 64 25.11 3.15 -1.26
C GLY A 64 23.99 2.13 -1.09
N ALA A 65 22.99 2.16 -1.97
CA ALA A 65 21.85 1.24 -1.94
C ALA A 65 22.29 -0.23 -2.08
N LEU A 66 23.21 -0.52 -3.00
CA LEU A 66 23.79 -1.86 -3.18
C LEU A 66 24.46 -2.39 -1.91
N LYS A 67 25.16 -1.53 -1.15
CA LYS A 67 25.79 -1.92 0.12
C LYS A 67 24.77 -2.24 1.22
N ARG A 68 23.56 -1.69 1.13
CA ARG A 68 22.46 -1.93 2.07
C ARG A 68 21.58 -3.12 1.66
N GLY A 69 21.92 -3.80 0.56
CA GLY A 69 21.19 -4.97 0.07
C GLY A 69 19.99 -4.66 -0.83
N ASP A 70 19.82 -3.41 -1.26
CA ASP A 70 18.89 -3.10 -2.35
C ASP A 70 19.45 -3.64 -3.67
N TRP A 71 18.56 -4.03 -4.58
CA TRP A 71 18.90 -4.72 -5.84
C TRP A 71 19.57 -6.10 -5.68
N TYR A 72 19.65 -6.62 -4.46
CA TYR A 72 20.21 -7.95 -4.22
C TYR A 72 19.24 -9.04 -4.66
N LYS A 73 19.70 -9.91 -5.55
CA LYS A 73 18.95 -11.05 -6.10
C LYS A 73 17.58 -10.69 -6.68
N THR A 74 17.42 -9.46 -7.19
CA THR A 74 16.17 -9.02 -7.80
C THR A 74 15.85 -9.88 -9.02
N LYS A 75 16.85 -10.23 -9.85
CA LYS A 75 16.66 -11.12 -10.99
C LYS A 75 15.98 -12.44 -10.60
N GLU A 76 16.46 -13.08 -9.54
CA GLU A 76 15.93 -14.34 -9.04
C GLU A 76 14.50 -14.18 -8.50
N ILE A 77 14.20 -13.06 -7.84
CA ILE A 77 12.83 -12.71 -7.43
C ILE A 77 11.91 -12.61 -8.66
N LEU A 78 12.35 -11.94 -9.73
CA LEU A 78 11.55 -11.77 -10.94
C LEU A 78 11.32 -13.09 -11.70
N LEU A 79 12.32 -13.97 -11.70
CA LEU A 79 12.27 -15.28 -12.34
C LEU A 79 11.39 -16.30 -11.58
N LYS A 80 11.17 -16.12 -10.27
CA LYS A 80 10.19 -16.91 -9.51
C LYS A 80 8.74 -16.67 -9.93
N GLY A 81 8.49 -15.59 -10.66
CA GLY A 81 7.21 -15.33 -11.31
C GLY A 81 6.16 -14.64 -10.44
N SER A 82 5.07 -14.24 -11.11
CA SER A 82 4.00 -13.41 -10.55
C SER A 82 3.34 -14.04 -9.31
N ASP A 83 2.95 -15.30 -9.43
CA ASP A 83 2.21 -16.02 -8.38
C ASP A 83 3.04 -16.19 -7.12
N TRP A 84 4.34 -16.47 -7.25
CA TRP A 84 5.24 -16.59 -6.10
C TRP A 84 5.33 -15.25 -5.35
N ILE A 85 5.53 -14.14 -6.06
CA ILE A 85 5.62 -12.80 -5.43
C ILE A 85 4.30 -12.46 -4.72
N ILE A 86 3.15 -12.65 -5.39
CA ILE A 86 1.82 -12.41 -4.78
C ILE A 86 1.65 -13.25 -3.51
N ASN A 87 2.03 -14.53 -3.57
CA ASN A 87 1.85 -15.45 -2.43
C ASN A 87 2.76 -15.09 -1.25
N GLU A 88 4.01 -14.70 -1.49
CA GLU A 88 4.89 -14.18 -0.43
C GLU A 88 4.32 -12.92 0.23
N ILE A 89 3.80 -11.98 -0.58
CA ILE A 89 3.20 -10.75 -0.05
C ILE A 89 1.90 -11.06 0.71
N LYS A 90 1.09 -12.03 0.26
CA LYS A 90 -0.07 -12.51 1.02
C LYS A 90 0.34 -13.17 2.34
N ALA A 91 1.36 -14.04 2.31
CA ALA A 91 1.89 -14.72 3.48
C ALA A 91 2.49 -13.75 4.51
N SER A 92 3.06 -12.63 4.06
CA SER A 92 3.58 -11.57 4.93
C SER A 92 2.50 -10.86 5.76
N GLY A 93 1.24 -10.95 5.36
CA GLY A 93 0.16 -10.21 6.00
C GLY A 93 0.26 -8.69 5.78
N LEU A 94 1.05 -8.22 4.80
CA LEU A 94 1.20 -6.80 4.47
C LEU A 94 -0.15 -6.16 4.14
N ARG A 95 -0.41 -5.03 4.79
CA ARG A 95 -1.58 -4.18 4.57
C ARG A 95 -1.16 -2.83 4.06
N GLY A 96 -2.00 -2.23 3.22
CA GLY A 96 -1.74 -0.95 2.56
C GLY A 96 -1.36 0.14 3.54
N ARG A 97 -0.24 0.81 3.27
CA ARG A 97 0.41 1.79 4.15
C ARG A 97 0.03 3.24 3.83
N GLY A 98 -0.98 3.44 2.97
CA GLY A 98 -1.54 4.76 2.63
C GLY A 98 -2.79 5.15 3.43
N GLY A 99 -3.17 4.41 4.47
CA GLY A 99 -4.32 4.73 5.34
C GLY A 99 -5.49 3.76 5.25
N ALA A 100 -5.85 3.27 4.05
CA ALA A 100 -6.97 2.35 3.88
C ALA A 100 -6.76 0.95 4.49
N GLY A 101 -5.49 0.54 4.71
CA GLY A 101 -5.19 -0.73 5.37
C GLY A 101 -5.67 -1.97 4.60
N PHE A 102 -5.88 -1.91 3.28
CA PHE A 102 -6.34 -3.06 2.49
C PHE A 102 -5.20 -4.10 2.33
N PRO A 103 -5.46 -5.42 2.45
CA PRO A 103 -4.41 -6.45 2.28
C PRO A 103 -3.71 -6.36 0.91
N SER A 104 -2.41 -6.07 0.91
CA SER A 104 -1.69 -5.68 -0.32
C SER A 104 -1.54 -6.82 -1.31
N GLY A 105 -1.22 -8.03 -0.83
CA GLY A 105 -1.13 -9.21 -1.72
C GLY A 105 -2.48 -9.59 -2.35
N LEU A 106 -3.59 -9.37 -1.65
CA LEU A 106 -4.93 -9.54 -2.23
C LEU A 106 -5.19 -8.47 -3.31
N LYS A 107 -4.86 -7.21 -3.02
CA LYS A 107 -5.02 -6.09 -3.98
C LYS A 107 -4.28 -6.37 -5.28
N TRP A 108 -3.03 -6.81 -5.18
CA TRP A 108 -2.18 -7.09 -6.34
C TRP A 108 -2.71 -8.27 -7.15
N SER A 109 -3.30 -9.27 -6.49
CA SER A 109 -3.89 -10.41 -7.19
C SER A 109 -5.08 -10.06 -8.08
N PHE A 110 -5.73 -8.90 -7.89
CA PHE A 110 -6.79 -8.45 -8.79
C PHE A 110 -6.28 -8.12 -10.20
N MET A 111 -4.99 -7.87 -10.36
CA MET A 111 -4.36 -7.62 -11.66
C MET A 111 -3.99 -8.89 -12.42
N ASN A 112 -4.03 -10.06 -11.76
CA ASN A 112 -3.66 -11.36 -12.36
C ASN A 112 -4.80 -11.95 -13.20
N LYS A 113 -5.36 -11.13 -14.08
CA LYS A 113 -6.36 -11.51 -15.09
C LYS A 113 -5.66 -11.79 -16.43
N PRO A 114 -6.21 -12.66 -17.29
CA PRO A 114 -5.73 -12.82 -18.66
C PRO A 114 -5.60 -11.47 -19.35
N SER A 115 -4.57 -11.31 -20.20
CA SER A 115 -4.40 -10.09 -20.97
C SER A 115 -5.57 -9.94 -21.95
N ASP A 116 -6.18 -8.76 -21.97
CA ASP A 116 -7.19 -8.36 -22.95
C ASP A 116 -6.59 -7.47 -24.06
N GLY A 117 -5.27 -7.46 -24.18
CA GLY A 117 -4.51 -6.64 -25.11
C GLY A 117 -4.13 -5.26 -24.56
N ARG A 118 -4.77 -4.79 -23.47
CA ARG A 118 -4.36 -3.55 -22.82
C ARG A 118 -3.09 -3.78 -22.00
N PRO A 119 -2.13 -2.82 -22.00
CA PRO A 119 -1.02 -2.87 -21.07
C PRO A 119 -1.55 -2.73 -19.63
N LYS A 120 -0.78 -3.22 -18.65
CA LYS A 120 -1.10 -3.06 -17.23
C LYS A 120 -0.13 -2.09 -16.60
N TYR A 121 -0.59 -1.31 -15.63
CA TYR A 121 0.24 -0.30 -14.97
C TYR A 121 0.25 -0.45 -13.45
N LEU A 122 1.41 -0.17 -12.86
CA LEU A 122 1.52 0.17 -11.46
C LEU A 122 1.51 1.70 -11.36
N VAL A 123 0.74 2.23 -10.42
CA VAL A 123 0.83 3.63 -10.05
C VAL A 123 1.24 3.71 -8.59
N VAL A 124 2.35 4.36 -8.31
CA VAL A 124 2.81 4.60 -6.94
C VAL A 124 2.25 5.94 -6.49
N ASN A 125 1.46 5.91 -5.42
CA ASN A 125 0.97 7.11 -4.77
C ASN A 125 2.06 7.67 -3.85
N ALA A 126 2.67 8.77 -4.28
CA ALA A 126 3.70 9.51 -3.59
C ALA A 126 3.31 11.00 -3.38
N ASP A 127 2.01 11.27 -3.28
CA ASP A 127 1.48 12.62 -3.04
C ASP A 127 1.67 13.05 -1.58
N GLU A 128 1.47 12.17 -0.59
CA GLU A 128 1.66 12.47 0.84
C GLU A 128 1.14 13.88 1.27
N GLY A 129 -0.09 14.20 0.86
CA GLY A 129 -0.77 15.44 1.24
C GLY A 129 -1.28 15.46 2.69
N GLU A 130 -1.32 14.30 3.35
CA GLU A 130 -1.95 14.09 4.66
C GLU A 130 -1.21 14.86 5.79
N PRO A 131 -1.91 15.72 6.55
CA PRO A 131 -1.31 16.42 7.68
C PRO A 131 -0.67 15.46 8.71
N GLY A 132 0.53 15.80 9.17
CA GLY A 132 1.29 14.97 10.11
C GLY A 132 2.02 13.79 9.47
N THR A 133 1.94 13.61 8.14
CA THR A 133 2.60 12.50 7.43
C THR A 133 3.80 13.02 6.63
N CYS A 134 4.98 12.44 6.86
CA CYS A 134 6.24 12.75 6.15
C CYS A 134 7.13 11.50 5.94
N LYS A 135 6.54 10.31 5.96
CA LYS A 135 7.25 9.02 5.85
C LYS A 135 7.66 8.70 4.42
N ASP A 136 6.80 8.98 3.45
CA ASP A 136 7.03 8.69 2.04
C ASP A 136 8.08 9.67 1.50
N ARG A 137 8.06 10.92 1.98
CA ARG A 137 9.12 11.90 1.77
C ARG A 137 10.50 11.37 2.14
N GLU A 138 10.67 10.76 3.32
CA GLU A 138 11.96 10.21 3.74
C GLU A 138 12.43 9.05 2.84
N ILE A 139 11.52 8.17 2.43
CA ILE A 139 11.84 7.08 1.49
C ILE A 139 12.34 7.66 0.15
N MET A 140 11.60 8.62 -0.43
CA MET A 140 11.96 9.21 -1.72
C MET A 140 13.27 10.01 -1.66
N ARG A 141 13.56 10.65 -0.53
CA ARG A 141 14.76 11.48 -0.38
C ARG A 141 16.01 10.67 -0.08
N HIS A 142 15.90 9.62 0.74
CA HIS A 142 17.05 8.95 1.34
C HIS A 142 17.24 7.47 0.94
N ASP A 143 16.17 6.79 0.49
CA ASP A 143 16.22 5.41 -0.02
C ASP A 143 15.46 5.24 -1.35
N PRO A 144 15.71 6.09 -2.39
CA PRO A 144 14.94 6.06 -3.62
C PRO A 144 15.10 4.75 -4.41
N HIS A 145 16.27 4.11 -4.37
CA HIS A 145 16.49 2.82 -5.04
C HIS A 145 15.62 1.70 -4.48
N LYS A 146 15.28 1.73 -3.19
CA LYS A 146 14.38 0.76 -2.57
C LYS A 146 12.97 0.89 -3.14
N LEU A 147 12.51 2.12 -3.38
CA LEU A 147 11.24 2.36 -4.05
C LEU A 147 11.27 1.92 -5.52
N VAL A 148 12.33 2.24 -6.27
CA VAL A 148 12.45 1.84 -7.69
C VAL A 148 12.51 0.32 -7.84
N GLU A 149 13.26 -0.39 -6.98
CA GLU A 149 13.26 -1.85 -6.93
C GLU A 149 11.86 -2.38 -6.55
N GLY A 150 11.21 -1.74 -5.58
CA GLY A 150 9.82 -2.02 -5.20
C GLY A 150 8.86 -1.93 -6.38
N CYS A 151 9.00 -0.91 -7.22
CA CYS A 151 8.20 -0.75 -8.43
C CYS A 151 8.37 -1.94 -9.36
N LEU A 152 9.61 -2.41 -9.57
CA LEU A 152 9.91 -3.55 -10.43
C LEU A 152 9.32 -4.86 -9.88
N VAL A 153 9.51 -5.13 -8.58
CA VAL A 153 8.99 -6.35 -7.94
C VAL A 153 7.46 -6.35 -7.90
N ALA A 154 6.84 -5.25 -7.47
CA ALA A 154 5.39 -5.13 -7.45
C ALA A 154 4.82 -5.16 -8.87
N GLY A 155 5.45 -4.47 -9.83
CA GLY A 155 5.06 -4.47 -11.24
C GLY A 155 5.10 -5.87 -11.84
N ARG A 156 6.18 -6.63 -11.60
CA ARG A 156 6.32 -8.03 -12.04
C ARG A 156 5.23 -8.93 -11.48
N SER A 157 4.83 -8.71 -10.23
CA SER A 157 3.75 -9.45 -9.56
C SER A 157 2.35 -9.18 -10.15
N MET A 158 2.19 -8.08 -10.89
CA MET A 158 0.91 -7.69 -11.48
C MET A 158 0.94 -7.76 -13.02
N GLY A 159 2.08 -8.13 -13.60
CA GLY A 159 2.33 -8.08 -15.04
C GLY A 159 2.27 -6.65 -15.60
N ALA A 160 2.65 -5.65 -14.81
CA ALA A 160 2.64 -4.25 -15.21
C ALA A 160 3.82 -3.93 -16.12
N GLN A 161 3.58 -3.30 -17.28
CA GLN A 161 4.64 -2.92 -18.22
C GLN A 161 5.44 -1.70 -17.76
N ALA A 162 4.81 -0.85 -16.94
CA ALA A 162 5.48 0.31 -16.37
C ALA A 162 4.92 0.68 -15.00
N ALA A 163 5.71 1.43 -14.23
CA ALA A 163 5.29 2.14 -13.05
C ALA A 163 5.26 3.66 -13.30
N TYR A 164 4.18 4.31 -12.88
CA TYR A 164 4.11 5.76 -12.76
C TYR A 164 4.21 6.14 -11.29
N ILE A 165 5.27 6.84 -10.91
CA ILE A 165 5.41 7.42 -9.58
C ILE A 165 4.78 8.81 -9.61
N TYR A 166 3.61 8.96 -8.99
CA TYR A 166 2.93 10.24 -8.85
C TYR A 166 3.44 10.93 -7.60
N ILE A 167 4.40 11.84 -7.76
CA ILE A 167 5.01 12.56 -6.66
C ILE A 167 4.34 13.91 -6.44
N ARG A 168 4.19 14.28 -5.17
CA ARG A 168 3.67 15.59 -4.77
C ARG A 168 4.38 16.73 -5.51
N GLY A 169 3.63 17.76 -5.89
CA GLY A 169 4.19 18.93 -6.59
C GLY A 169 5.26 19.66 -5.78
N GLU A 170 5.04 19.81 -4.47
CA GLU A 170 5.92 20.51 -3.54
C GLU A 170 7.24 19.76 -3.27
N PHE A 171 7.28 18.46 -3.53
CA PHE A 171 8.46 17.61 -3.35
C PHE A 171 9.41 17.67 -4.54
N TYR A 172 9.85 18.88 -4.91
CA TYR A 172 10.73 19.08 -6.07
C TYR A 172 12.11 18.42 -5.89
N ASN A 173 12.72 18.57 -4.71
CA ASN A 173 14.05 17.99 -4.44
C ASN A 173 13.98 16.47 -4.40
N GLU A 174 12.93 15.92 -3.77
CA GLU A 174 12.69 14.48 -3.71
C GLU A 174 12.38 13.91 -5.10
N ALA A 175 11.64 14.64 -5.95
CA ALA A 175 11.43 14.28 -7.36
C ALA A 175 12.75 14.25 -8.13
N SER A 176 13.62 15.25 -7.93
CA SER A 176 14.94 15.30 -8.55
C SER A 176 15.82 14.13 -8.10
N ASN A 177 15.86 13.82 -6.80
CA ASN A 177 16.60 12.67 -6.28
C ASN A 177 16.09 11.35 -6.84
N MET A 178 14.76 11.19 -6.88
CA MET A 178 14.13 10.02 -7.48
C MET A 178 14.47 9.89 -8.97
N GLN A 179 14.46 10.99 -9.73
CA GLN A 179 14.82 10.96 -11.15
C GLN A 179 16.29 10.59 -11.37
N VAL A 180 17.20 11.03 -10.49
CA VAL A 180 18.60 10.60 -10.49
C VAL A 180 18.69 9.09 -10.24
N ALA A 181 18.03 8.57 -9.20
CA ALA A 181 18.04 7.13 -8.89
C ALA A 181 17.42 6.26 -10.00
N ILE A 182 16.35 6.74 -10.63
CA ILE A 182 15.76 6.11 -11.83
C ILE A 182 16.79 6.07 -12.96
N SER A 183 17.47 7.19 -13.22
CA SER A 183 18.49 7.27 -14.27
C SER A 183 19.68 6.33 -14.00
N GLU A 184 20.15 6.26 -12.76
CA GLU A 184 21.17 5.30 -12.34
C GLU A 184 20.71 3.85 -12.54
N ALA A 185 19.44 3.54 -12.23
CA ALA A 185 18.88 2.21 -12.43
C ALA A 185 18.76 1.83 -13.92
N TYR A 186 18.38 2.77 -14.79
CA TYR A 186 18.41 2.57 -16.25
C TYR A 186 19.83 2.34 -16.77
N GLN A 187 20.80 3.18 -16.36
CA GLN A 187 22.20 3.06 -16.78
C GLN A 187 22.82 1.73 -16.35
N ALA A 188 22.43 1.21 -15.19
CA ALA A 188 22.88 -0.08 -14.67
C ALA A 188 22.10 -1.29 -15.25
N GLY A 189 21.11 -1.08 -16.12
CA GLY A 189 20.27 -2.16 -16.69
C GLY A 189 19.37 -2.85 -15.66
N LEU A 190 19.06 -2.17 -14.55
CA LEU A 190 18.20 -2.69 -13.48
C LEU A 190 16.71 -2.53 -13.81
N ILE A 191 16.37 -1.52 -14.63
CA ILE A 191 15.04 -1.27 -15.19
C ILE A 191 15.17 -0.96 -16.68
N GLY A 192 14.03 -0.83 -17.37
CA GLY A 192 13.93 -0.68 -18.82
C GLY A 192 13.77 -2.03 -19.51
N ARG A 193 14.32 -2.14 -20.72
CA ARG A 193 14.33 -3.42 -21.46
C ARG A 193 15.16 -4.46 -20.72
N ASN A 194 14.61 -5.66 -20.57
CA ASN A 194 15.28 -6.78 -19.90
C ASN A 194 15.78 -6.41 -18.49
N ALA A 195 14.90 -5.84 -17.67
CA ALA A 195 15.18 -5.37 -16.32
C ALA A 195 15.91 -6.44 -15.47
N CYS A 196 17.05 -6.07 -14.88
CA CYS A 196 17.94 -6.96 -14.14
C CYS A 196 18.41 -8.21 -14.94
N GLY A 197 18.37 -8.18 -16.27
CA GLY A 197 18.71 -9.32 -17.12
C GLY A 197 17.77 -10.52 -16.94
N SER A 198 16.50 -10.27 -16.62
CA SER A 198 15.48 -11.29 -16.29
C SER A 198 14.58 -11.71 -17.46
N GLY A 199 14.61 -11.00 -18.58
CA GLY A 199 13.69 -11.13 -19.71
C GLY A 199 12.38 -10.34 -19.54
N TYR A 200 12.26 -9.53 -18.49
CA TYR A 200 11.08 -8.71 -18.22
C TYR A 200 11.35 -7.24 -18.58
N ASP A 201 10.53 -6.66 -19.46
CA ASP A 201 10.60 -5.24 -19.79
C ASP A 201 9.77 -4.43 -18.79
N PHE A 202 10.38 -3.42 -18.18
CA PHE A 202 9.71 -2.61 -17.16
C PHE A 202 10.25 -1.20 -17.06
N ASP A 203 9.44 -0.21 -17.43
CA ASP A 203 9.80 1.20 -17.34
C ASP A 203 9.28 1.86 -16.06
N VAL A 204 9.99 2.89 -15.59
CA VAL A 204 9.59 3.71 -14.44
C VAL A 204 9.54 5.17 -14.85
N PHE A 205 8.35 5.76 -14.77
CA PHE A 205 8.08 7.15 -15.12
C PHE A 205 7.79 7.96 -13.87
N MET A 206 8.32 9.19 -13.82
CA MET A 206 8.01 10.16 -12.79
C MET A 206 6.93 11.11 -13.30
N HIS A 207 5.87 11.31 -12.52
CA HIS A 207 4.82 12.30 -12.80
C HIS A 207 4.65 13.21 -11.58
N ARG A 208 4.74 14.53 -11.78
CA ARG A 208 4.62 15.50 -10.68
C ARG A 208 3.20 16.06 -10.62
N GLY A 209 2.59 16.02 -9.44
CA GLY A 209 1.36 16.74 -9.14
C GLY A 209 1.57 18.26 -8.99
N ALA A 210 0.53 18.95 -8.54
CA ALA A 210 0.51 20.41 -8.43
C ALA A 210 -0.14 20.93 -7.12
N GLY A 211 0.08 20.23 -6.00
CA GLY A 211 -0.33 20.70 -4.66
C GLY A 211 -1.81 20.47 -4.32
N ALA A 212 -2.39 19.37 -4.79
CA ALA A 212 -3.79 19.03 -4.54
C ALA A 212 -3.91 17.76 -3.69
N TYR A 213 -4.22 17.90 -2.40
CA TYR A 213 -4.43 16.77 -1.47
C TYR A 213 -5.40 15.71 -2.02
N ILE A 214 -6.45 16.16 -2.72
CA ILE A 214 -7.44 15.25 -3.32
C ILE A 214 -6.82 14.31 -4.36
N CYS A 215 -5.75 14.72 -5.04
CA CYS A 215 -5.01 13.87 -5.97
C CYS A 215 -4.24 12.75 -5.26
N GLY A 216 -4.17 12.75 -3.92
CA GLY A 216 -3.72 11.60 -3.14
C GLY A 216 -4.78 10.48 -3.04
N GLU A 217 -6.04 10.72 -3.41
CA GLU A 217 -7.04 9.64 -3.54
C GLU A 217 -6.77 8.79 -4.79
N GLU A 218 -6.92 7.48 -4.68
CA GLU A 218 -6.55 6.49 -5.71
C GLU A 218 -7.07 6.80 -7.12
N THR A 219 -8.35 7.18 -7.27
CA THR A 219 -8.94 7.46 -8.59
C THR A 219 -8.74 8.90 -9.05
N ALA A 220 -8.68 9.86 -8.12
CA ALA A 220 -8.29 11.24 -8.45
C ALA A 220 -6.86 11.33 -8.97
N LEU A 221 -5.95 10.54 -8.40
CA LEU A 221 -4.56 10.41 -8.84
C LEU A 221 -4.49 9.93 -10.29
N ILE A 222 -5.30 8.91 -10.64
CA ILE A 222 -5.40 8.40 -12.01
C ILE A 222 -5.85 9.48 -12.98
N GLU A 223 -6.90 10.23 -12.64
CA GLU A 223 -7.39 11.35 -13.46
C GLU A 223 -6.33 12.44 -13.63
N SER A 224 -5.56 12.73 -12.58
CA SER A 224 -4.47 13.71 -12.64
C SER A 224 -3.36 13.27 -13.57
N ILE A 225 -2.97 11.98 -13.58
CA ILE A 225 -1.96 11.45 -14.52
C ILE A 225 -2.44 11.58 -15.97
N GLU A 226 -3.74 11.40 -16.21
CA GLU A 226 -4.37 11.57 -17.52
C GLU A 226 -4.50 13.03 -17.97
N GLY A 227 -4.02 14.00 -17.17
CA GLY A 227 -4.08 15.43 -17.48
C GLY A 227 -5.45 16.06 -17.24
N LYS A 228 -6.36 15.36 -16.56
CA LYS A 228 -7.66 15.89 -16.16
C LYS A 228 -7.58 16.50 -14.77
N GLN A 229 -8.66 17.17 -14.35
CA GLN A 229 -8.80 17.60 -12.97
C GLN A 229 -8.82 16.36 -12.05
N GLY A 230 -8.11 16.40 -10.92
CA GLY A 230 -8.06 15.32 -9.93
C GLY A 230 -9.36 15.13 -9.14
N LYS A 231 -10.47 14.89 -9.84
CA LYS A 231 -11.77 14.57 -9.26
C LYS A 231 -11.91 13.05 -9.22
N PRO A 232 -12.17 12.43 -8.05
CA PRO A 232 -12.34 10.99 -7.95
C PRO A 232 -13.38 10.43 -8.92
N ARG A 233 -13.14 9.23 -9.44
CA ARG A 233 -14.13 8.48 -10.22
C ARG A 233 -15.09 7.77 -9.27
N LEU A 234 -16.36 7.65 -9.67
CA LEU A 234 -17.28 6.74 -8.99
C LEU A 234 -16.82 5.29 -9.23
N LYS A 235 -16.86 4.47 -8.17
CA LYS A 235 -16.63 3.02 -8.24
C LYS A 235 -18.01 2.34 -8.25
N PRO A 236 -18.28 1.37 -9.15
CA PRO A 236 -17.45 0.85 -10.24
C PRO A 236 -17.39 1.77 -11.49
N PRO A 237 -16.37 1.61 -12.38
CA PRO A 237 -15.36 0.53 -12.41
C PRO A 237 -14.19 0.73 -11.43
N PHE A 238 -13.62 -0.38 -10.95
CA PHE A 238 -12.43 -0.33 -10.09
C PHE A 238 -11.16 -0.11 -10.94
N PRO A 239 -10.09 0.50 -10.39
CA PRO A 239 -8.83 0.70 -11.12
C PRO A 239 -8.21 -0.57 -11.70
N ALA A 240 -8.40 -1.71 -11.03
CA ALA A 240 -7.91 -3.01 -11.51
C ALA A 240 -8.58 -3.46 -12.82
N ASP A 241 -9.74 -2.89 -13.16
CA ASP A 241 -10.43 -3.12 -14.44
C ASP A 241 -10.18 -1.96 -15.42
N VAL A 242 -10.36 -0.73 -14.95
CA VAL A 242 -10.24 0.51 -15.74
C VAL A 242 -9.57 1.59 -14.90
N GLY A 243 -8.26 1.69 -15.01
CA GLY A 243 -7.42 2.67 -14.33
C GLY A 243 -6.85 3.73 -15.27
N VAL A 244 -5.53 3.94 -15.21
CA VAL A 244 -4.84 4.98 -15.99
C VAL A 244 -4.89 4.66 -17.47
N PHE A 245 -5.26 5.65 -18.28
CA PHE A 245 -5.45 5.52 -19.73
C PHE A 245 -6.47 4.43 -20.10
N GLY A 246 -7.43 4.18 -19.21
CA GLY A 246 -8.41 3.10 -19.36
C GLY A 246 -7.81 1.70 -19.27
N CYS A 247 -6.59 1.55 -18.75
CA CYS A 247 -5.88 0.27 -18.64
C CYS A 247 -5.94 -0.30 -17.21
N PRO A 248 -5.88 -1.63 -17.01
CA PRO A 248 -5.83 -2.22 -15.68
C PRO A 248 -4.68 -1.64 -14.85
N THR A 249 -5.00 -1.10 -13.68
CA THR A 249 -4.05 -0.36 -12.85
C THR A 249 -4.23 -0.67 -11.37
N THR A 250 -3.12 -0.80 -10.64
CA THR A 250 -3.15 -0.78 -9.18
C THR A 250 -2.43 0.44 -8.66
N VAL A 251 -3.09 1.19 -7.76
CA VAL A 251 -2.45 2.27 -7.01
C VAL A 251 -1.96 1.73 -5.67
N ALA A 252 -0.68 1.95 -5.33
CA ALA A 252 -0.11 1.53 -4.05
C ALA A 252 0.77 2.63 -3.44
N ASN A 253 0.76 2.76 -2.11
CA ASN A 253 1.57 3.76 -1.41
C ASN A 253 3.07 3.45 -1.52
N VAL A 254 3.91 4.50 -1.52
CA VAL A 254 5.38 4.39 -1.50
C VAL A 254 5.88 3.36 -0.49
N GLU A 255 5.51 3.47 0.79
CA GLU A 255 5.94 2.51 1.81
C GLU A 255 5.54 1.06 1.49
N THR A 256 4.32 0.81 1.00
CA THR A 256 3.86 -0.55 0.64
C THR A 256 4.68 -1.15 -0.50
N VAL A 257 5.01 -0.33 -1.50
CA VAL A 257 5.81 -0.77 -2.67
C VAL A 257 7.26 -0.99 -2.26
N SER A 258 7.83 -0.09 -1.45
CA SER A 258 9.25 -0.10 -1.07
C SER A 258 9.62 -1.26 -0.14
N VAL A 259 8.70 -1.75 0.69
CA VAL A 259 8.99 -2.91 1.56
C VAL A 259 8.93 -4.25 0.82
N ALA A 260 8.30 -4.30 -0.34
CA ALA A 260 8.02 -5.54 -1.05
C ALA A 260 9.27 -6.35 -1.46
N PRO A 261 10.35 -5.73 -2.00
CA PRO A 261 11.58 -6.47 -2.31
C PRO A 261 12.21 -7.11 -1.07
N THR A 262 12.24 -6.39 0.05
CA THR A 262 12.78 -6.91 1.31
C THR A 262 11.92 -8.05 1.86
N ILE A 263 10.59 -7.97 1.74
CA ILE A 263 9.70 -9.10 2.08
C ILE A 263 10.02 -10.32 1.21
N CYS A 264 10.16 -10.15 -0.10
CA CYS A 264 10.53 -11.25 -0.99
C CYS A 264 11.93 -11.83 -0.70
N ARG A 265 12.88 -11.00 -0.23
CA ARG A 265 14.23 -11.44 0.14
C ARG A 265 14.28 -12.17 1.48
N ARG A 266 13.67 -11.61 2.51
CA ARG A 266 13.71 -12.12 3.90
C ARG A 266 12.62 -13.15 4.20
N GLY A 267 11.61 -13.23 3.33
CA GLY A 267 10.46 -14.13 3.44
C GLY A 267 9.26 -13.46 4.12
N GLY A 268 8.05 -13.79 3.65
CA GLY A 268 6.81 -13.32 4.26
C GLY A 268 6.67 -13.74 5.72
N SER A 269 7.17 -14.93 6.09
CA SER A 269 7.16 -15.43 7.48
C SER A 269 7.98 -14.56 8.44
N TRP A 270 9.09 -13.97 7.99
CA TRP A 270 9.85 -13.01 8.79
C TRP A 270 9.01 -11.75 9.05
N PHE A 271 8.41 -11.19 8.00
CA PHE A 271 7.61 -9.96 8.14
C PHE A 271 6.35 -10.17 8.98
N VAL A 272 5.68 -11.32 8.86
CA VAL A 272 4.47 -11.65 9.62
C VAL A 272 4.74 -11.86 11.12
N SER A 273 6.00 -12.10 11.49
CA SER A 273 6.41 -12.32 12.88
C SER A 273 6.34 -11.06 13.75
N PHE A 274 6.31 -9.87 13.13
CA PHE A 274 6.12 -8.59 13.80
C PHE A 274 4.65 -8.21 13.88
N GLY A 275 4.29 -7.50 14.95
CA GLY A 275 2.94 -6.98 15.14
C GLY A 275 1.91 -8.03 15.54
N ARG A 276 0.64 -7.65 15.50
CA ARG A 276 -0.50 -8.50 15.89
C ARG A 276 -1.04 -9.25 14.67
N PRO A 277 -1.78 -10.36 14.86
CA PRO A 277 -2.54 -10.97 13.77
C PRO A 277 -3.42 -9.91 13.06
N ARG A 278 -3.37 -9.89 11.73
CA ARG A 278 -4.02 -8.88 10.85
C ARG A 278 -3.42 -7.47 10.91
N ASN A 279 -2.34 -7.23 11.64
CA ASN A 279 -1.57 -5.99 11.70
C ASN A 279 -0.07 -6.33 11.77
N SER A 280 0.40 -7.01 10.73
CA SER A 280 1.75 -7.56 10.68
C SER A 280 2.77 -6.62 10.04
N GLY A 281 4.03 -6.84 10.42
CA GLY A 281 5.19 -6.12 9.91
C GLY A 281 5.53 -4.84 10.66
N THR A 282 6.49 -4.10 10.12
CA THR A 282 6.92 -2.78 10.59
C THR A 282 6.10 -1.67 9.93
N LYS A 283 6.17 -0.47 10.50
CA LYS A 283 5.52 0.74 10.02
C LYS A 283 6.39 1.96 10.28
N LEU A 284 6.48 2.86 9.29
CA LEU A 284 7.00 4.20 9.53
C LEU A 284 5.97 5.05 10.27
N PHE A 285 6.32 5.48 11.48
CA PHE A 285 5.55 6.40 12.30
C PHE A 285 6.10 7.81 12.18
N ASN A 286 5.21 8.80 12.11
CA ASN A 286 5.55 10.22 12.16
C ASN A 286 5.02 10.79 13.47
N ILE A 287 5.92 11.00 14.43
CA ILE A 287 5.59 11.59 15.71
C ILE A 287 5.73 13.10 15.54
N SER A 288 4.60 13.81 15.52
CA SER A 288 4.53 15.25 15.28
C SER A 288 3.63 15.95 16.31
N GLY A 289 3.63 17.29 16.31
CA GLY A 289 2.85 18.09 17.24
C GLY A 289 3.57 18.34 18.57
N HIS A 290 2.84 18.26 19.68
CA HIS A 290 3.35 18.63 21.01
C HIS A 290 4.14 17.50 21.68
N VAL A 291 5.33 17.23 21.15
CA VAL A 291 6.30 16.30 21.74
C VAL A 291 7.67 16.98 21.86
N VAL A 292 8.52 16.50 22.76
CA VAL A 292 9.87 17.08 22.95
C VAL A 292 10.74 16.88 21.71
N ASN A 293 10.70 15.70 21.10
CA ASN A 293 11.51 15.34 19.93
C ASN A 293 10.61 14.76 18.83
N PRO A 294 10.04 15.60 17.94
CA PRO A 294 9.33 15.13 16.76
C PRO A 294 10.27 14.34 15.83
N CYS A 295 9.82 13.19 15.33
CA CYS A 295 10.64 12.35 14.44
C CYS A 295 9.81 11.41 13.57
N THR A 296 10.42 10.96 12.49
CA THR A 296 9.95 9.81 11.71
C THR A 296 10.79 8.60 12.09
N VAL A 297 10.17 7.51 12.50
CA VAL A 297 10.86 6.28 12.96
C VAL A 297 10.15 5.04 12.45
N GLU A 298 10.89 4.01 12.04
CA GLU A 298 10.33 2.70 11.73
C GLU A 298 10.12 1.90 13.01
N GLU A 299 8.98 1.25 13.20
CA GLU A 299 8.77 0.34 14.33
C GLU A 299 7.76 -0.76 14.00
#